data_AF-K1TGE2-F1
#
_entry.id   AF-K1TGE2-F1
#
_cell.length_a   1.000
_cell.length_b   1.000
_cell.length_c   1.000
_cell.angle_alpha   90.00
_cell.angle_beta   90.00
_cell.angle_gamma   90.00
#
_symmetry.space_group_name_H-M   'P 1'
#
loop_
_entity.id
_entity.type
_entity.pdbx_description
1 polymer ?
#
loop_
_entity_poly.entity_id
_entity_poly.type
_entity_poly.pdbx_seq_one_letter_code
_entity_poly.pdbx_strand_id
1 'polypeptide(L)'
;MAGGKRKENKMEYRKLDNVIVARIDKDEEILEQLRVIAIKENIKLASVQALGAINDFTVGVYKTDEKKYYSNSFQGYYEITS
;
A
#
# COMPACT_ATOMS: atom_id res chain seq x y z
N MET A 1 -23.90 5.30 26.70
CA MET A 1 -23.46 5.22 25.31
C MET A 1 -22.02 4.73 25.31
N ALA A 2 -21.79 3.47 24.95
CA ALA A 2 -20.44 2.89 24.97
C ALA A 2 -19.64 3.50 23.81
N GLY A 3 -18.60 4.27 24.13
CA GLY A 3 -17.62 4.71 23.15
C GLY A 3 -16.94 3.48 22.55
N GLY A 4 -17.29 3.15 21.32
CA GLY A 4 -16.56 2.17 20.55
C GLY A 4 -15.13 2.67 20.38
N LYS A 5 -14.17 2.07 21.08
CA LYS A 5 -12.76 2.25 20.77
C LYS A 5 -12.60 1.88 19.29
N ARG A 6 -12.20 2.85 18.44
CA ARG A 6 -11.64 2.52 17.13
C ARG A 6 -10.53 1.50 17.41
N LYS A 7 -10.67 0.28 16.90
CA LYS A 7 -9.54 -0.65 16.85
C LYS A 7 -8.44 0.10 16.13
N GLU A 8 -7.35 0.36 16.83
CA GLU A 8 -6.11 0.79 16.21
C GLU A 8 -5.66 -0.43 15.40
N ASN A 9 -6.06 -0.49 14.12
CA ASN A 9 -5.58 -1.51 13.20
C ASN A 9 -4.10 -1.23 13.01
N LYS A 10 -3.29 -1.89 13.82
CA LYS A 10 -1.85 -1.82 13.70
C LYS A 10 -1.47 -2.89 12.70
N MET A 11 -1.25 -2.47 11.45
CA MET A 11 -0.70 -3.30 10.39
C MET A 11 0.42 -4.20 10.95
N GLU A 12 0.31 -5.49 10.68
CA GLU A 12 1.22 -6.50 11.20
C GLU A 12 2.44 -6.62 10.28
N TYR A 13 3.63 -6.36 10.81
CA TYR A 13 4.86 -6.64 10.08
C TYR A 13 5.94 -7.23 10.98
N ARG A 14 6.88 -7.94 10.37
CA ARG A 14 8.07 -8.50 11.00
C ARG A 14 9.31 -8.04 10.25
N LYS A 15 10.37 -7.79 11.01
CA LYS A 15 11.70 -7.49 10.48
C LYS A 15 12.57 -8.75 10.57
N LEU A 16 13.20 -9.11 9.47
CA LEU A 16 14.10 -10.25 9.31
C LEU A 16 15.37 -9.69 8.66
N ASP A 17 16.39 -9.41 9.47
CA ASP A 17 17.61 -8.72 9.04
C ASP A 17 17.32 -7.41 8.28
N ASN A 18 17.59 -7.39 6.97
CA ASN A 18 17.37 -6.27 6.06
C ASN A 18 16.03 -6.35 5.30
N VAL A 19 15.19 -7.34 5.57
CA VAL A 19 13.90 -7.57 4.94
C VAL A 19 12.76 -7.27 5.92
N ILE A 20 11.70 -6.63 5.43
CA ILE A 20 10.45 -6.45 6.17
C ILE A 20 9.36 -7.21 5.45
N VAL A 21 8.63 -8.04 6.20
CA VAL A 21 7.43 -8.73 5.71
C VAL A 21 6.23 -8.12 6.40
N ALA A 22 5.32 -7.52 5.64
CA ALA A 22 4.13 -6.86 6.13
C ALA A 22 2.86 -7.53 5.59
N ARG A 23 1.84 -7.67 6.45
CA ARG A 23 0.48 -8.03 6.08
C ARG A 23 -0.36 -6.76 6.13
N ILE A 24 -0.83 -6.33 4.97
CA ILE A 24 -1.77 -5.22 4.84
C ILE A 24 -3.17 -5.83 4.84
N ASP A 25 -4.01 -5.39 5.77
CA ASP A 25 -5.36 -5.93 5.92
C ASP A 25 -6.32 -5.32 4.88
N LYS A 26 -7.44 -6.01 4.65
CA LYS A 26 -8.48 -5.50 3.76
C LYS A 26 -8.92 -4.11 4.21
N ASP A 27 -9.17 -3.23 3.23
CA ASP A 27 -9.59 -1.84 3.40
C ASP A 27 -8.47 -0.90 3.93
N GLU A 28 -7.25 -1.40 4.16
CA GLU A 28 -6.08 -0.54 4.36
C GLU A 28 -5.49 -0.08 3.01
N GLU A 29 -5.15 1.20 2.91
CA GLU A 29 -4.53 1.74 1.70
C GLU A 29 -3.04 1.38 1.67
N ILE A 30 -2.61 0.75 0.57
CA ILE A 30 -1.28 0.12 0.44
C ILE A 30 -0.15 1.14 0.54
N LEU A 31 -0.23 2.27 -0.16
CA LEU A 31 0.85 3.27 -0.19
C LEU A 31 1.04 3.94 1.17
N GLU A 32 -0.03 4.20 1.91
CA GLU A 32 0.02 4.75 3.26
C GLU A 32 0.64 3.74 4.23
N GLN A 33 0.30 2.45 4.16
CA GLN A 33 0.96 1.44 5.00
C GLN A 33 2.46 1.29 4.69
N LEU A 34 2.84 1.33 3.41
CA LEU A 34 4.26 1.36 3.01
C LEU A 34 4.98 2.60 3.56
N ARG A 35 4.34 3.77 3.51
CA ARG A 35 4.87 5.02 4.08
C ARG A 35 5.05 4.94 5.59
N VAL A 36 4.07 4.37 6.31
CA VAL A 36 4.17 4.14 7.77
C VAL A 36 5.39 3.29 8.11
N ILE A 37 5.60 2.17 7.39
CA ILE A 37 6.78 1.31 7.57
C ILE A 37 8.07 2.09 7.27
N ALA A 38 8.13 2.77 6.13
CA ALA A 38 9.33 3.47 5.69
C ALA A 38 9.78 4.54 6.69
N ILE A 39 8.83 5.33 7.22
CA ILE A 39 9.12 6.35 8.23
C ILE A 39 9.53 5.68 9.55
N LYS A 40 8.77 4.68 10.02
CA LYS A 40 9.00 4.03 11.32
C LYS A 40 10.34 3.33 11.40
N GLU A 41 10.76 2.68 10.33
CA GLU A 41 12.03 1.93 10.25
C GLU A 41 13.17 2.76 9.64
N ASN A 42 12.94 4.05 9.37
CA ASN A 42 13.91 4.98 8.78
C ASN A 42 14.54 4.46 7.47
N ILE A 43 13.72 3.86 6.61
CA ILE A 43 14.13 3.30 5.32
C ILE A 43 14.39 4.46 4.35
N LYS A 44 15.58 4.47 3.73
CA LYS A 44 15.96 5.47 2.70
C LYS A 44 15.88 4.91 1.28
N LEU A 45 16.06 3.61 1.14
CA LEU A 45 16.00 2.88 -0.11
C LEU A 45 15.55 1.45 0.19
N ALA A 46 14.60 0.95 -0.59
CA ALA A 46 14.14 -0.44 -0.55
C ALA A 46 13.62 -0.86 -1.92
N SER A 47 13.61 -2.18 -2.16
CA SER A 47 12.76 -2.77 -3.19
C SER A 47 11.49 -3.28 -2.51
N VAL A 48 10.36 -3.20 -3.21
CA VAL A 48 9.06 -3.69 -2.73
C VAL A 48 8.56 -4.72 -3.74
N GLN A 49 8.11 -5.86 -3.22
CA GLN A 49 7.44 -6.91 -3.98
C GLN A 49 6.20 -7.31 -3.20
N ALA A 50 5.08 -7.54 -3.88
CA ALA A 50 3.82 -7.84 -3.23
C ALA A 50 2.97 -8.80 -4.08
N LEU A 51 2.03 -9.46 -3.41
CA LEU A 51 0.93 -10.22 -3.98
C LEU A 51 -0.28 -9.99 -3.10
N GLY A 52 -1.48 -10.08 -3.66
CA GLY A 52 -2.71 -9.88 -2.91
C GLY A 52 -3.89 -9.53 -3.81
N ALA A 53 -4.95 -9.00 -3.22
CA ALA A 53 -6.14 -8.57 -3.95
C ALA A 53 -6.50 -7.13 -3.61
N ILE A 54 -7.11 -6.42 -4.56
CA ILE A 54 -7.51 -5.02 -4.44
C ILE A 54 -8.86 -4.79 -5.13
N ASN A 55 -9.65 -3.86 -4.60
CA ASN A 55 -10.99 -3.58 -5.08
C ASN A 55 -11.25 -2.14 -5.52
N ASP A 56 -10.36 -1.21 -5.16
CA ASP A 56 -10.37 0.18 -5.61
C ASP A 56 -8.93 0.64 -5.81
N PHE A 57 -8.56 1.00 -7.04
CA PHE A 57 -7.20 1.44 -7.33
C PHE A 57 -7.15 2.41 -8.52
N THR A 58 -6.09 3.21 -8.54
CA THR A 58 -5.79 4.13 -9.65
C THR A 58 -4.43 3.81 -10.24
N VAL A 59 -4.39 3.58 -11.55
CA VAL A 59 -3.15 3.43 -12.33
C VAL A 59 -3.07 4.51 -13.39
N GLY A 60 -1.88 4.80 -13.88
CA GLY A 60 -1.73 5.79 -14.94
C GLY A 60 -0.44 5.68 -15.72
N VAL A 61 -0.39 6.46 -16.79
CA VAL A 61 0.73 6.59 -17.69
C VAL A 61 1.15 8.05 -17.75
N TYR A 62 2.45 8.31 -17.62
CA TYR A 62 3.02 9.62 -17.89
C TYR A 62 3.37 9.72 -19.38
N LYS A 63 2.67 10.59 -20.12
CA LYS A 63 3.00 10.88 -21.52
C LYS A 63 4.07 11.95 -21.57
N THR A 64 5.28 11.55 -21.98
CA THR A 64 6.48 12.39 -21.98
C THR A 64 6.39 13.57 -22.94
N ASP A 65 5.82 13.36 -24.12
CA ASP A 65 5.70 14.39 -25.17
C ASP A 65 4.81 15.55 -24.72
N GLU A 66 3.76 15.22 -23.95
CA GLU A 66 2.79 16.18 -23.42
C GLU A 66 3.16 16.67 -22.01
N LYS A 67 4.17 16.05 -21.37
CA LYS A 67 4.52 16.22 -19.95
C LYS A 67 3.32 16.08 -19.00
N LYS A 68 2.40 15.16 -19.31
CA LYS A 68 1.11 15.03 -18.62
C LYS A 68 0.84 13.59 -18.16
N TYR A 69 0.31 13.47 -16.94
CA TYR A 69 -0.12 12.19 -16.38
C TYR A 69 -1.59 11.91 -16.74
N TYR A 70 -1.86 10.70 -17.19
CA TYR A 70 -3.20 10.20 -17.49
C TYR A 70 -3.50 9.00 -16.61
N SER A 71 -4.57 9.07 -15.83
CA SER A 71 -4.95 8.03 -14.88
C SER A 71 -6.31 7.43 -15.20
N ASN A 72 -6.48 6.18 -14.82
CA ASN A 72 -7.75 5.47 -14.79
C ASN A 72 -7.96 4.91 -13.39
N SER A 73 -9.20 5.03 -12.89
CA SER A 73 -9.60 4.44 -11.62
C SER A 73 -10.51 3.26 -11.88
N PHE A 74 -10.31 2.18 -11.13
CA PHE A 74 -11.02 0.92 -11.28
C PHE A 74 -11.63 0.52 -9.95
N GLN A 75 -12.89 0.09 -10.00
CA GLN A 75 -13.58 -0.53 -8.88
C GLN A 75 -14.07 -1.93 -9.32
N GLY A 76 -13.84 -2.94 -8.49
CA GLY A 76 -14.15 -4.34 -8.83
C GLY A 76 -13.38 -5.30 -7.93
N TYR A 77 -13.13 -6.52 -8.39
CA TYR A 77 -12.26 -7.47 -7.68
C TYR A 77 -11.09 -7.82 -8.59
N TYR A 78 -9.88 -7.50 -8.15
CA TYR A 78 -8.65 -7.68 -8.94
C TYR A 78 -7.55 -8.32 -8.09
N GLU A 79 -6.69 -9.09 -8.75
CA GLU A 79 -5.48 -9.66 -8.16
C GLU A 79 -4.26 -8.78 -8.46
N ILE A 80 -3.43 -8.55 -7.45
CA ILE A 80 -2.09 -8.00 -7.55
C ILE A 80 -1.16 -9.19 -7.85
N THR A 81 -0.67 -9.26 -9.08
CA THR A 81 0.16 -10.37 -9.57
C THR A 81 1.66 -10.07 -9.56
N SER A 82 2.05 -8.80 -9.35
CA SER A 82 3.43 -8.31 -9.30
C SER A 82 3.57 -7.03 -8.49
#